data_AF-A0A9C9Z7Z0-F1
#
_entry.id   AF-A0A9C9Z7Z0-F1
#
_cell.length_a   1.000
_cell.length_b   1.000
_cell.length_c   1.000
_cell.angle_alpha   90.00
_cell.angle_beta   90.00
_cell.angle_gamma   90.00
#
_symmetry.space_group_name_H-M   'P 1'
#
loop_
_entity.id
_entity.type
_entity.pdbx_description
1 polymer ?
#
loop_
_entity_poly.entity_id
_entity_poly.type
_entity_poly.pdbx_seq_one_letter_code
_entity_poly.pdbx_strand_id
1 'polypeptide(L)'
;VGYVGSDDEEDVSAPTQPVEAKAYVERSGVDFLSVSIGTVQGRSKGRIKLDFQRLKQIHAAVDIPLVLHGGSGLNEEQYRRLSSLGVAKINYFTGLSDVAAKAMRAQVKSDREGSFTALKQGVKEAICTEVKRCLRLWGSAGRAAEVLTQCEPWAAVEHLIVYNVLSRMSDEEAQAMMATGRQVLAGIPGVRAVFTGEAVKEDAQYRFCWLVRFTHKAVIDSYRDHPDHVRFADTLFRPNAAERISIDFQDNAVGHAVAPPGRLAKQA
;
A
#
# COMPACT_ATOMS: atom_id res chain seq x y z
N VAL A 1 -11.37 -10.29 10.39
CA VAL A 1 -12.14 -11.42 10.96
C VAL A 1 -11.30 -12.04 12.06
N GLY A 2 -11.84 -12.22 13.26
CA GLY A 2 -11.04 -12.51 14.46
C GLY A 2 -10.31 -11.28 15.00
N TYR A 3 -9.62 -11.46 16.13
CA TYR A 3 -8.90 -10.42 16.86
C TYR A 3 -7.51 -10.94 17.26
N VAL A 4 -6.49 -10.12 16.99
CA VAL A 4 -5.10 -10.38 17.38
C VAL A 4 -4.85 -9.56 18.64
N GLY A 5 -4.59 -10.22 19.77
CA GLY A 5 -4.38 -9.54 21.04
C GLY A 5 -3.16 -8.61 21.02
N SER A 6 -3.12 -7.64 21.93
CA SER A 6 -2.00 -6.73 22.17
C SER A 6 -1.34 -6.98 23.52
N ASP A 7 -0.14 -6.44 23.73
CA ASP A 7 0.59 -6.54 25.02
C ASP A 7 -0.20 -5.96 26.22
N ASP A 8 -1.20 -5.10 25.99
CA ASP A 8 -2.00 -4.44 27.03
C ASP A 8 -3.28 -5.21 27.43
N GLU A 9 -3.69 -6.20 26.63
CA GLU A 9 -4.91 -6.99 26.83
C GLU A 9 -4.58 -8.49 26.84
N GLU A 10 -4.09 -9.01 27.97
CA GLU A 10 -3.56 -10.38 28.12
C GLU A 10 -4.54 -11.52 27.78
N ASP A 11 -5.82 -11.26 27.49
CA ASP A 11 -6.82 -12.35 27.37
C ASP A 11 -7.91 -12.16 26.31
N VAL A 12 -7.74 -11.23 25.37
CA VAL A 12 -8.68 -11.09 24.25
C VAL A 12 -7.92 -11.44 22.97
N SER A 13 -7.90 -12.72 22.59
CA SER A 13 -7.59 -13.11 21.22
C SER A 13 -8.72 -13.99 20.71
N ALA A 14 -9.45 -13.50 19.71
CA ALA A 14 -10.51 -14.25 19.07
C ALA A 14 -9.96 -14.90 17.79
N PRO A 15 -9.75 -16.23 17.76
CA PRO A 15 -9.18 -16.88 16.58
C PRO A 15 -10.18 -16.84 15.43
N THR A 16 -9.67 -16.61 14.22
CA THR A 16 -10.49 -16.56 13.00
C THR A 16 -11.13 -17.92 12.72
N GLN A 17 -12.43 -17.97 12.44
CA GLN A 17 -13.11 -19.20 12.03
C GLN A 17 -13.13 -19.33 10.49
N PRO A 18 -12.95 -20.54 9.92
CA PRO A 18 -12.95 -20.73 8.46
C PRO A 18 -14.24 -20.28 7.77
N VAL A 19 -15.40 -20.55 8.39
CA VAL A 19 -16.71 -20.17 7.85
C VAL A 19 -16.87 -18.64 7.79
N GLU A 20 -16.44 -17.95 8.85
CA GLU A 20 -16.48 -16.48 8.88
C GLU A 20 -15.49 -15.86 7.89
N ALA A 21 -14.30 -16.44 7.76
CA ALA A 21 -13.31 -16.02 6.78
C ALA A 21 -13.87 -16.09 5.36
N LYS A 22 -14.48 -17.23 5.00
CA LYS A 22 -15.13 -17.42 3.69
C LYS A 22 -16.24 -16.39 3.45
N ALA A 23 -17.19 -16.29 4.36
CA ALA A 23 -18.31 -15.35 4.23
C ALA A 23 -17.84 -13.89 4.14
N TYR A 24 -16.77 -13.52 4.85
CA TYR A 24 -16.18 -12.19 4.77
C TYR A 24 -15.55 -11.93 3.40
N VAL A 25 -14.74 -12.85 2.88
CA VAL A 25 -14.10 -12.72 1.57
C VAL A 25 -15.14 -12.62 0.46
N GLU A 26 -16.14 -13.50 0.45
CA GLU A 26 -17.22 -13.49 -0.56
C GLU A 26 -18.03 -12.19 -0.56
N ARG A 27 -18.30 -11.61 0.61
CA ARG A 27 -19.11 -10.40 0.73
C ARG A 27 -18.33 -9.11 0.50
N SER A 28 -17.03 -9.10 0.82
CA SER A 28 -16.21 -7.89 0.76
C SER A 28 -15.37 -7.78 -0.51
N GLY A 29 -15.02 -8.90 -1.15
CA GLY A 29 -14.13 -8.90 -2.31
C GLY A 29 -12.70 -8.46 -1.99
N VAL A 30 -12.23 -8.62 -0.74
CA VAL A 30 -10.86 -8.25 -0.36
C VAL A 30 -9.81 -9.10 -1.08
N ASP A 31 -8.69 -8.49 -1.46
CA ASP A 31 -7.58 -9.19 -2.14
C ASP A 31 -6.70 -10.03 -1.18
N PHE A 32 -6.70 -9.69 0.10
CA PHE A 32 -5.92 -10.38 1.14
C PHE A 32 -6.72 -10.47 2.43
N LEU A 33 -6.60 -11.60 3.15
CA LEU A 33 -7.24 -11.77 4.45
C LEU A 33 -6.23 -11.89 5.59
N SER A 34 -6.32 -10.97 6.54
CA SER A 34 -5.62 -11.07 7.82
C SER A 34 -6.33 -12.05 8.76
N VAL A 35 -5.56 -12.99 9.33
CA VAL A 35 -6.07 -14.07 10.19
C VAL A 35 -5.42 -14.06 11.57
N SER A 36 -6.22 -14.38 12.58
CA SER A 36 -5.78 -14.61 13.96
C SER A 36 -5.72 -16.11 14.24
N ILE A 37 -4.51 -16.62 14.44
CA ILE A 37 -4.21 -18.06 14.68
C ILE A 37 -3.32 -18.27 15.91
N GLY A 38 -3.39 -17.35 16.89
CA GLY A 38 -2.57 -17.40 18.10
C GLY A 38 -1.29 -16.57 18.05
N THR A 39 -1.18 -15.61 17.13
CA THR A 39 -0.18 -14.53 17.26
C THR A 39 -0.70 -13.44 18.19
N VAL A 40 0.23 -12.79 18.89
CA VAL A 40 -0.02 -11.58 19.71
C VAL A 40 0.81 -10.44 19.14
N GLN A 41 0.28 -9.22 19.13
CA GLN A 41 1.02 -8.03 18.74
C GLN A 41 1.85 -7.54 19.93
N GLY A 42 3.17 -7.71 19.83
CA GLY A 42 4.09 -7.13 20.82
C GLY A 42 5.19 -8.09 21.27
N ARG A 43 5.71 -7.90 22.48
CA ARG A 43 6.79 -8.69 23.06
C ARG A 43 6.23 -9.86 23.85
N SER A 44 5.88 -10.96 23.16
CA SER A 44 5.45 -12.18 23.84
C SER A 44 6.58 -12.78 24.69
N LYS A 45 6.32 -12.97 25.99
CA LYS A 45 7.20 -13.70 26.91
C LYS A 45 6.92 -15.20 26.76
N GLY A 46 7.57 -15.86 25.80
CA GLY A 46 7.49 -17.32 25.65
C GLY A 46 7.45 -17.82 24.21
N ARG A 47 7.30 -19.13 24.04
CA ARG A 47 7.18 -19.76 22.71
C ARG A 47 5.79 -19.52 22.14
N ILE A 48 5.69 -18.73 21.08
CA ILE A 48 4.43 -18.49 20.36
C ILE A 48 3.93 -19.81 19.75
N LYS A 49 2.71 -20.23 20.12
CA LYS A 49 2.08 -21.45 19.61
C LYS A 49 1.01 -21.07 18.58
N LEU A 50 1.30 -21.35 17.32
CA LEU A 50 0.39 -21.08 16.20
C LEU A 50 -0.53 -22.27 15.94
N ASP A 51 -1.81 -21.99 15.69
CA ASP A 51 -2.81 -22.97 15.26
C ASP A 51 -2.73 -23.20 13.75
N PHE A 52 -1.78 -24.05 13.34
CA PHE A 52 -1.59 -24.41 11.93
C PHE A 52 -2.73 -25.25 11.35
N GLN A 53 -3.49 -25.96 12.17
CA GLN A 53 -4.64 -26.73 11.69
C GLN A 53 -5.74 -25.79 11.23
N ARG A 54 -6.03 -24.77 12.04
CA ARG A 54 -6.96 -23.69 11.67
C ARG A 54 -6.48 -22.91 10.47
N LEU A 55 -5.19 -22.55 10.39
CA LEU A 55 -4.63 -21.88 9.22
C LEU A 55 -4.88 -22.70 7.93
N LYS A 56 -4.63 -24.02 7.98
CA LYS A 56 -4.91 -24.92 6.85
C LYS A 56 -6.39 -24.92 6.47
N GLN A 57 -7.29 -24.94 7.45
CA GLN A 57 -8.74 -24.89 7.20
C GLN A 57 -9.18 -23.56 6.58
N ILE A 58 -8.64 -22.44 7.07
CA ILE A 58 -8.93 -21.11 6.50
C ILE A 58 -8.40 -21.02 5.07
N HIS A 59 -7.15 -21.43 4.83
CA HIS A 59 -6.56 -21.42 3.48
C HIS A 59 -7.33 -22.30 2.49
N ALA A 60 -7.88 -23.43 2.93
CA ALA A 60 -8.75 -24.26 2.09
C ALA A 60 -10.15 -23.65 1.86
N ALA A 61 -10.59 -22.72 2.72
CA ALA A 61 -11.90 -22.10 2.65
C ALA A 61 -11.91 -20.79 1.84
N VAL A 62 -10.75 -20.16 1.61
CA VAL A 62 -10.61 -18.90 0.87
C VAL A 62 -9.57 -19.03 -0.25
N ASP A 63 -9.89 -18.53 -1.43
CA ASP A 63 -9.01 -18.58 -2.61
C ASP A 63 -8.16 -17.30 -2.78
N ILE A 64 -7.75 -16.70 -1.67
CA ILE A 64 -6.94 -15.48 -1.64
C ILE A 64 -5.76 -15.63 -0.66
N PRO A 65 -4.67 -14.86 -0.85
CA PRO A 65 -3.51 -14.97 0.03
C PRO A 65 -3.82 -14.47 1.46
N LEU A 66 -3.21 -15.13 2.44
CA LEU A 66 -3.39 -14.82 3.86
C LEU A 66 -2.30 -13.88 4.38
N VAL A 67 -2.66 -13.09 5.40
CA VAL A 67 -1.79 -12.14 6.09
C VAL A 67 -1.66 -12.53 7.56
N LEU A 68 -0.43 -12.53 8.07
CA LEU A 68 -0.15 -12.74 9.49
C LEU A 68 0.32 -11.45 10.16
N HIS A 69 -0.37 -11.05 11.23
CA HIS A 69 0.10 -10.02 12.16
C HIS A 69 0.93 -10.65 13.28
N GLY A 70 1.95 -9.95 13.78
CA GLY A 70 2.78 -10.44 14.88
C GLY A 70 3.78 -11.51 14.46
N GLY A 71 4.53 -11.28 13.37
CA GLY A 71 5.57 -12.22 12.95
C GLY A 71 6.81 -12.27 13.86
N SER A 72 6.96 -11.31 14.78
CA SER A 72 8.15 -11.24 15.65
C SER A 72 8.21 -12.40 16.66
N GLY A 73 9.39 -12.99 16.84
CA GLY A 73 9.60 -14.10 17.78
C GLY A 73 9.31 -15.51 17.22
N LEU A 74 8.85 -15.63 15.97
CA LEU A 74 8.68 -16.91 15.31
C LEU A 74 10.02 -17.52 14.89
N ASN A 75 10.11 -18.84 14.93
CA ASN A 75 11.25 -19.58 14.43
C ASN A 75 11.13 -19.93 12.93
N GLU A 76 12.22 -20.42 12.35
CA GLU A 76 12.33 -20.72 10.92
C GLU A 76 11.34 -21.80 10.42
N GLU A 77 11.09 -22.83 11.22
CA GLU A 77 10.11 -23.87 10.90
C GLU A 77 8.69 -23.29 10.83
N GLN A 78 8.36 -22.39 11.77
CA GLN A 78 7.07 -21.70 11.79
C GLN A 78 6.89 -20.83 10.55
N TYR A 79 7.91 -20.05 10.15
CA TYR A 79 7.83 -19.25 8.92
C TYR A 79 7.61 -20.10 7.67
N ARG A 80 8.36 -21.20 7.51
CA ARG A 80 8.18 -22.11 6.37
C ARG A 80 6.77 -22.68 6.34
N ARG A 81 6.25 -23.10 7.49
CA ARG A 81 4.92 -23.67 7.61
C ARG A 81 3.83 -22.65 7.30
N LEU A 82 3.98 -21.40 7.73
CA LEU A 82 3.08 -20.30 7.37
C LEU A 82 3.01 -20.12 5.85
N SER A 83 4.15 -19.99 5.19
CA SER A 83 4.21 -19.83 3.74
C SER A 83 3.59 -21.02 2.99
N SER A 84 3.82 -22.26 3.47
CA SER A 84 3.22 -23.47 2.88
C SER A 84 1.69 -23.57 3.04
N LEU A 85 1.10 -22.74 3.92
CA LEU A 85 -0.33 -22.73 4.22
C LEU A 85 -0.98 -21.40 3.79
N GLY A 86 -0.47 -20.80 2.72
CA GLY A 86 -1.11 -19.67 2.05
C GLY A 86 -0.80 -18.29 2.62
N VAL A 87 0.07 -18.17 3.62
CA VAL A 87 0.50 -16.85 4.13
C VAL A 87 1.48 -16.21 3.16
N ALA A 88 1.06 -15.12 2.52
CA ALA A 88 1.87 -14.38 1.56
C ALA A 88 2.44 -13.07 2.14
N LYS A 89 1.89 -12.58 3.26
CA LYS A 89 2.32 -11.33 3.90
C LYS A 89 2.48 -11.50 5.41
N ILE A 90 3.63 -11.07 5.93
CA ILE A 90 3.95 -11.11 7.37
C ILE A 90 4.25 -9.69 7.84
N ASN A 91 3.59 -9.24 8.89
CA ASN A 91 3.88 -7.96 9.55
C ASN A 91 4.91 -8.17 10.67
N TYR A 92 6.04 -7.44 10.59
CA TYR A 92 7.21 -7.65 11.45
C TYR A 92 7.78 -6.32 11.96
N PHE A 93 7.14 -5.75 13.00
CA PHE A 93 7.54 -4.46 13.58
C PHE A 93 8.44 -4.63 14.79
N THR A 94 7.98 -5.35 15.82
CA THR A 94 8.67 -5.47 17.13
C THR A 94 10.12 -5.92 16.98
N GLY A 95 10.38 -6.93 16.14
CA GLY A 95 11.74 -7.40 15.87
C GLY A 95 12.65 -6.34 15.26
N LEU A 96 12.14 -5.50 14.35
CA LEU A 96 12.93 -4.39 13.77
C LEU A 96 13.16 -3.28 14.80
N SER A 97 12.15 -2.96 15.60
CA SER A 97 12.25 -1.99 16.71
C SER A 97 13.30 -2.44 17.73
N ASP A 98 13.32 -3.72 18.10
CA ASP A 98 14.30 -4.28 19.04
C ASP A 98 15.73 -4.25 18.49
N VAL A 99 15.91 -4.53 17.20
CA VAL A 99 17.20 -4.42 16.51
C VAL A 99 17.69 -2.97 16.50
N ALA A 100 16.82 -2.01 16.19
CA ALA A 100 17.14 -0.59 16.22
C ALA A 100 17.55 -0.14 17.63
N ALA A 101 16.74 -0.48 18.63
CA ALA A 101 17.00 -0.12 20.01
C ALA A 101 18.29 -0.77 20.55
N LYS A 102 18.62 -1.99 20.12
CA LYS A 102 19.90 -2.65 20.45
C LYS A 102 21.08 -1.90 19.87
N ALA A 103 21.01 -1.47 18.61
CA ALA A 103 22.06 -0.69 17.96
C ALA A 103 22.27 0.66 18.68
N MET A 104 21.19 1.38 18.97
CA MET A 104 21.28 2.65 19.73
C MET A 104 21.89 2.45 21.11
N ARG A 105 21.48 1.42 21.87
CA ARG A 105 22.06 1.13 23.20
C ARG A 105 23.55 0.77 23.12
N ALA A 106 23.99 0.12 22.05
CA ALA A 106 25.41 -0.15 21.84
C ALA A 106 26.19 1.15 21.65
N GLN A 107 25.64 2.09 20.86
CA GLN A 107 26.25 3.41 20.65
C GLN A 107 26.35 4.24 21.92
N VAL A 108 25.30 4.26 22.76
CA VAL A 108 25.32 4.94 24.06
C VAL A 108 26.43 4.37 24.97
N LYS A 109 26.67 3.06 24.89
CA LYS A 109 27.73 2.43 25.70
C LYS A 109 29.13 2.78 25.20
N SER A 110 29.31 2.96 23.89
CA SER A 110 30.61 3.33 23.31
C SER A 110 30.93 4.82 23.41
N ASP A 111 29.91 5.68 23.37
CA ASP A 111 30.05 7.13 23.44
C ASP A 111 28.89 7.71 24.25
N ARG A 112 29.17 8.03 25.53
CA ARG A 112 28.15 8.51 26.48
C ARG A 112 27.79 9.98 26.28
N GLU A 113 28.62 10.74 25.58
CA GLU A 113 28.39 12.16 25.26
C GLU A 113 27.91 12.35 23.81
N GLY A 114 27.71 11.25 23.09
CA GLY A 114 27.30 11.24 21.70
C GLY A 114 25.98 11.99 21.47
N SER A 115 25.98 12.86 20.45
CA SER A 115 24.78 13.58 20.01
C SER A 115 23.69 12.65 19.47
N PHE A 116 22.48 13.18 19.27
CA PHE A 116 21.40 12.44 18.60
C PHE A 116 21.80 11.85 17.24
N THR A 117 22.66 12.54 16.48
CA THR A 117 23.18 12.03 15.21
C THR A 117 24.08 10.82 15.44
N ALA A 118 24.96 10.87 16.45
CA ALA A 118 25.79 9.74 16.82
C ALA A 118 24.94 8.53 17.23
N LEU A 119 23.88 8.72 18.03
CA LEU A 119 22.98 7.64 18.46
C LEU A 119 22.31 6.87 17.32
N LYS A 120 22.06 7.53 16.19
CA LYS A 120 21.43 6.92 15.00
C LYS A 120 22.43 6.18 14.11
N GLN A 121 23.73 6.36 14.34
CA GLN A 121 24.77 5.71 13.54
C GLN A 121 24.63 4.18 13.63
N GLY A 122 24.70 3.49 12.49
CA GLY A 122 24.62 2.03 12.44
C GLY A 122 23.21 1.43 12.60
N VAL A 123 22.20 2.22 12.99
CA VAL A 123 20.82 1.75 13.18
C VAL A 123 20.23 1.25 11.85
N LYS A 124 20.44 2.02 10.77
CA LYS A 124 19.96 1.65 9.43
C LYS A 124 20.58 0.33 8.97
N GLU A 125 21.88 0.16 9.15
CA GLU A 125 22.63 -1.04 8.76
C GLU A 125 22.18 -2.27 9.55
N ALA A 126 21.91 -2.10 10.85
CA ALA A 126 21.37 -3.16 11.70
C ALA A 126 19.97 -3.60 11.23
N ILE A 127 19.07 -2.66 10.96
CA ILE A 127 17.74 -2.94 10.41
C ILE A 127 17.86 -3.61 9.03
N CYS A 128 18.71 -3.11 8.13
CA CYS A 128 18.93 -3.71 6.82
C CYS A 128 19.42 -5.15 6.91
N THR A 129 20.30 -5.44 7.87
CA THR A 129 20.80 -6.81 8.12
C THR A 129 19.67 -7.74 8.55
N GLU A 130 18.80 -7.29 9.46
CA GLU A 130 17.64 -8.07 9.90
C GLU A 130 16.61 -8.27 8.78
N VAL A 131 16.32 -7.23 7.99
CA VAL A 131 15.43 -7.34 6.83
C VAL A 131 15.97 -8.36 5.82
N LYS A 132 17.27 -8.34 5.50
CA LYS A 132 17.90 -9.34 4.62
C LYS A 132 17.74 -10.76 5.17
N ARG A 133 17.86 -10.96 6.49
CA ARG A 133 17.63 -12.24 7.14
C ARG A 133 16.18 -12.70 6.96
N CYS A 134 15.22 -11.82 7.23
CA CYS A 134 13.78 -12.10 7.06
C CYS A 134 13.42 -12.48 5.61
N LEU A 135 13.91 -11.72 4.62
CA LEU A 135 13.64 -12.01 3.19
C LEU A 135 14.12 -13.42 2.79
N ARG A 136 15.25 -13.88 3.33
CA ARG A 136 15.73 -15.26 3.07
C ARG A 136 14.86 -16.30 3.77
N LEU A 137 14.53 -16.09 5.04
CA LEU A 137 13.73 -17.03 5.83
C LEU A 137 12.30 -17.18 5.31
N TRP A 138 11.70 -16.08 4.83
CA TRP A 138 10.36 -16.08 4.25
C TRP A 138 10.33 -16.55 2.79
N GLY A 139 11.50 -16.76 2.17
CA GLY A 139 11.61 -17.27 0.80
C GLY A 139 11.34 -16.23 -0.29
N SER A 140 11.40 -14.93 0.01
CA SER A 140 11.19 -13.85 -0.98
C SER A 140 12.50 -13.33 -1.59
N ALA A 141 13.65 -13.62 -0.97
CA ALA A 141 14.95 -13.22 -1.49
C ALA A 141 15.20 -13.79 -2.90
N GLY A 142 15.56 -12.90 -3.84
CA GLY A 142 15.89 -13.28 -5.22
C GLY A 142 14.68 -13.42 -6.17
N ARG A 143 13.44 -13.23 -5.70
CA ARG A 143 12.22 -13.42 -6.50
C ARG A 143 11.71 -12.17 -7.23
N ALA A 144 12.39 -11.04 -7.09
CA ALA A 144 11.91 -9.77 -7.66
C ALA A 144 11.73 -9.83 -9.19
N ALA A 145 12.68 -10.43 -9.92
CA ALA A 145 12.60 -10.55 -11.37
C ALA A 145 11.41 -11.42 -11.81
N GLU A 146 11.18 -12.55 -11.13
CA GLU A 146 10.04 -13.44 -11.36
C GLU A 146 8.71 -12.70 -11.19
N VAL A 147 8.57 -11.93 -10.11
CA VAL A 147 7.37 -11.12 -9.86
C VAL A 147 7.17 -10.09 -10.97
N LEU A 148 8.23 -9.40 -11.39
CA LEU A 148 8.14 -8.37 -12.44
C LEU A 148 7.76 -8.94 -13.81
N THR A 149 8.00 -10.23 -14.07
CA THR A 149 7.53 -10.89 -15.30
C THR A 149 6.07 -11.32 -15.27
N GLN A 150 5.50 -11.47 -14.08
CA GLN A 150 4.15 -12.00 -13.88
C GLN A 150 3.14 -10.93 -13.48
N CYS A 151 3.61 -9.76 -13.02
CA CYS A 151 2.76 -8.67 -12.58
C CYS A 151 2.81 -7.50 -13.56
N GLU A 152 1.66 -6.87 -13.78
CA GLU A 152 1.62 -5.55 -14.40
C GLU A 152 2.16 -4.54 -13.38
N PRO A 153 3.24 -3.82 -13.70
CA PRO A 153 3.77 -2.83 -12.79
C PRO A 153 2.77 -1.69 -12.64
N TRP A 154 2.71 -1.14 -11.43
CA TRP A 154 1.86 -0.01 -11.14
C TRP A 154 2.25 1.19 -12.01
N ALA A 155 1.38 1.57 -12.93
CA ALA A 155 1.52 2.76 -13.77
C ALA A 155 0.39 3.75 -13.50
N ALA A 156 0.75 4.97 -13.08
CA ALA A 156 -0.22 6.02 -12.87
C ALA A 156 -0.83 6.46 -14.22
N VAL A 157 -2.08 6.91 -14.15
CA VAL A 157 -2.78 7.52 -15.28
C VAL A 157 -3.11 8.95 -14.92
N GLU A 158 -2.80 9.86 -15.83
CA GLU A 158 -3.15 11.27 -15.78
C GLU A 158 -4.43 11.50 -16.58
N HIS A 159 -5.53 11.76 -15.89
CA HIS A 159 -6.79 12.16 -16.49
C HIS A 159 -6.81 13.68 -16.63
N LEU A 160 -6.51 14.16 -17.83
CA LEU A 160 -6.47 15.57 -18.17
C LEU A 160 -7.82 16.02 -18.71
N ILE A 161 -8.35 17.09 -18.12
CA ILE A 161 -9.50 17.81 -18.65
C ILE A 161 -9.07 19.24 -18.91
N VAL A 162 -9.21 19.73 -20.13
CA VAL A 162 -9.08 21.16 -20.45
C VAL A 162 -10.43 21.71 -20.87
N TYR A 163 -10.81 22.87 -20.37
CA TYR A 163 -12.17 23.39 -20.53
C TYR A 163 -12.25 24.91 -20.42
N ASN A 164 -13.34 25.45 -20.96
CA ASN A 164 -13.79 26.82 -20.72
C ASN A 164 -15.09 26.79 -19.91
N VAL A 165 -15.30 27.80 -19.08
CA VAL A 165 -16.59 28.01 -18.41
C VAL A 165 -17.52 28.85 -19.28
N LEU A 166 -18.84 28.73 -19.06
CA LEU A 166 -19.82 29.61 -19.71
C LEU A 166 -19.55 31.07 -19.37
N SER A 167 -19.80 31.97 -20.34
CA SER A 167 -19.58 33.43 -20.19
C SER A 167 -20.37 34.09 -19.06
N ARG A 168 -21.43 33.43 -18.56
CA ARG A 168 -22.24 33.88 -17.42
C ARG A 168 -21.63 33.56 -16.05
N MET A 169 -20.58 32.75 -16.00
CA MET A 169 -19.94 32.30 -14.77
C MET A 169 -18.79 33.24 -14.41
N SER A 170 -18.73 33.70 -13.17
CA SER A 170 -17.62 34.53 -12.69
C SER A 170 -16.36 33.70 -12.42
N ASP A 171 -15.22 34.39 -12.30
CA ASP A 171 -13.96 33.75 -11.93
C ASP A 171 -14.03 33.15 -10.52
N GLU A 172 -14.66 33.83 -9.58
CA GLU A 172 -14.89 33.32 -8.23
C GLU A 172 -15.73 32.04 -8.23
N GLU A 173 -16.78 32.00 -9.05
CA GLU A 173 -17.62 30.81 -9.21
C GLU A 173 -16.81 29.65 -9.81
N ALA A 174 -15.97 29.92 -10.81
CA ALA A 174 -15.10 28.92 -11.43
C ALA A 174 -14.08 28.36 -10.41
N GLN A 175 -13.48 29.25 -9.61
CA GLN A 175 -12.56 28.86 -8.53
C GLN A 175 -13.25 28.06 -7.42
N ALA A 176 -14.48 28.42 -7.06
CA ALA A 176 -15.28 27.68 -6.08
C ALA A 176 -15.66 26.28 -6.60
N MET A 177 -16.03 26.15 -7.87
CA MET A 177 -16.26 24.87 -8.53
C MET A 177 -15.00 24.00 -8.51
N MET A 178 -13.84 24.58 -8.85
CA MET A 178 -12.55 23.89 -8.81
C MET A 178 -12.19 23.43 -7.39
N ALA A 179 -12.35 24.29 -6.38
CA ALA A 179 -12.10 23.95 -4.98
C ALA A 179 -12.99 22.79 -4.50
N THR A 180 -14.29 22.85 -4.82
CA THR A 180 -15.25 21.80 -4.48
C THR A 180 -14.87 20.48 -5.12
N GLY A 181 -14.57 20.47 -6.43
CA GLY A 181 -14.19 19.24 -7.11
C GLY A 181 -12.86 18.68 -6.63
N ARG A 182 -11.87 19.51 -6.26
CA ARG A 182 -10.63 19.01 -5.63
C ARG A 182 -10.93 18.21 -4.36
N GLN A 183 -11.80 18.72 -3.49
CA GLN A 183 -12.17 18.04 -2.26
C GLN A 183 -12.95 16.74 -2.52
N VAL A 184 -13.95 16.79 -3.41
CA VAL A 184 -14.81 15.64 -3.69
C VAL A 184 -14.04 14.54 -4.43
N LEU A 185 -13.35 14.88 -5.52
CA LEU A 185 -12.70 13.91 -6.38
C LEU A 185 -11.48 13.27 -5.72
N ALA A 186 -10.77 13.98 -4.83
CA ALA A 186 -9.64 13.42 -4.08
C ALA A 186 -10.06 12.35 -3.06
N GLY A 187 -11.34 12.31 -2.66
CA GLY A 187 -11.88 11.29 -1.78
C GLY A 187 -12.24 9.97 -2.48
N ILE A 188 -12.24 9.93 -3.81
CA ILE A 188 -12.67 8.77 -4.57
C ILE A 188 -11.56 7.70 -4.58
N PRO A 189 -11.87 6.42 -4.26
CA PRO A 189 -10.90 5.34 -4.28
C PRO A 189 -10.12 5.26 -5.61
N GLY A 190 -8.80 5.15 -5.52
CA GLY A 190 -7.92 5.11 -6.69
C GLY A 190 -7.48 6.48 -7.21
N VAL A 191 -8.00 7.59 -6.67
CA VAL A 191 -7.46 8.94 -6.96
C VAL A 191 -6.29 9.25 -6.03
N ARG A 192 -5.14 9.63 -6.59
CA ARG A 192 -3.92 9.98 -5.86
C ARG A 192 -3.76 11.48 -5.64
N ALA A 193 -4.20 12.27 -6.62
CA ALA A 193 -4.08 13.72 -6.60
C ALA A 193 -5.11 14.33 -7.55
N VAL A 194 -5.57 15.53 -7.22
CA VAL A 194 -6.39 16.36 -8.09
C VAL A 194 -5.74 17.73 -8.15
N PHE A 195 -5.26 18.08 -9.33
CA PHE A 195 -4.77 19.42 -9.64
C PHE A 195 -5.80 20.15 -10.48
N THR A 196 -5.88 21.46 -10.29
CA THR A 196 -6.63 22.36 -11.16
C THR A 196 -5.76 23.56 -11.47
N GLY A 197 -5.82 24.05 -12.70
CA GLY A 197 -5.00 25.17 -13.13
C GLY A 197 -5.75 26.13 -14.05
N GLU A 198 -5.17 27.31 -14.19
CA GLU A 198 -5.57 28.32 -15.15
C GLU A 198 -4.43 28.56 -16.14
N ALA A 199 -4.78 28.81 -17.40
CA ALA A 199 -3.84 29.13 -18.44
C ALA A 199 -3.15 30.46 -18.12
N VAL A 200 -1.81 30.47 -18.15
CA VAL A 200 -1.02 31.69 -17.98
C VAL A 200 -1.09 32.59 -19.22
N LYS A 201 -1.35 31.98 -20.38
CA LYS A 201 -1.46 32.69 -21.66
C LYS A 201 -2.88 33.24 -21.82
N GLU A 202 -3.00 34.55 -22.03
CA GLU A 202 -4.30 35.25 -22.11
C GLU A 202 -5.18 34.77 -23.28
N ASP A 203 -4.57 34.37 -24.40
CA ASP A 203 -5.25 33.89 -25.62
C ASP A 203 -5.20 32.36 -25.75
N ALA A 204 -5.10 31.62 -24.64
CA ALA A 204 -5.19 30.17 -24.66
C ALA A 204 -6.57 29.70 -25.16
N GLN A 205 -6.60 28.64 -25.97
CA GLN A 205 -7.85 28.04 -26.45
C GLN A 205 -8.73 27.54 -25.28
N TYR A 206 -8.10 26.99 -24.24
CA TYR A 206 -8.76 26.56 -23.01
C TYR A 206 -8.15 27.30 -21.83
N ARG A 207 -9.01 27.94 -21.04
CA ARG A 207 -8.60 28.74 -19.88
C ARG A 207 -8.31 27.89 -18.65
N PHE A 208 -9.01 26.79 -18.44
CA PHE A 208 -8.87 26.00 -17.22
C PHE A 208 -8.50 24.55 -17.49
N CYS A 209 -7.89 23.89 -16.50
CA CYS A 209 -7.63 22.46 -16.54
C CYS A 209 -7.88 21.74 -15.21
N TRP A 210 -8.21 20.47 -15.31
CA TRP A 210 -8.12 19.47 -14.24
C TRP A 210 -7.07 18.44 -14.63
N LEU A 211 -6.27 18.02 -13.66
CA LEU A 211 -5.40 16.86 -13.80
C LEU A 211 -5.66 15.94 -12.62
N VAL A 212 -6.36 14.84 -12.87
CA VAL A 212 -6.66 13.83 -11.86
C VAL A 212 -5.71 12.67 -12.06
N ARG A 213 -4.86 12.41 -11.06
CA ARG A 213 -3.91 11.30 -11.11
C ARG A 213 -4.55 10.06 -10.52
N PHE A 214 -4.82 9.05 -11.35
CA PHE A 214 -5.26 7.74 -10.89
C PHE A 214 -4.08 6.85 -10.50
N THR A 215 -4.34 5.90 -9.62
CA THR A 215 -3.37 4.87 -9.27
C THR A 215 -3.07 3.97 -10.47
N HIS A 216 -4.09 3.53 -11.20
CA HIS A 216 -3.95 2.59 -12.31
C HIS A 216 -5.10 2.77 -13.32
N LYS A 217 -4.93 2.32 -14.57
CA LYS A 217 -5.99 2.38 -15.60
C LYS A 217 -7.30 1.70 -15.16
N ALA A 218 -7.22 0.68 -14.32
CA ALA A 218 -8.39 -0.04 -13.80
C ALA A 218 -9.31 0.85 -12.91
N VAL A 219 -8.82 2.00 -12.44
CA VAL A 219 -9.62 2.94 -11.66
C VAL A 219 -10.61 3.72 -12.52
N ILE A 220 -10.29 3.94 -13.81
CA ILE A 220 -10.99 4.90 -14.67
C ILE A 220 -12.50 4.66 -14.68
N ASP A 221 -12.94 3.43 -14.91
CA ASP A 221 -14.36 3.09 -14.99
C ASP A 221 -15.04 3.28 -13.63
N SER A 222 -14.44 2.72 -12.57
CA SER A 222 -14.97 2.86 -11.20
C SER A 222 -15.05 4.32 -10.74
N TYR A 223 -14.12 5.18 -11.16
CA TYR A 223 -14.12 6.61 -10.89
C TYR A 223 -15.25 7.32 -11.64
N ARG A 224 -15.43 6.99 -12.93
CA ARG A 224 -16.49 7.58 -13.78
C ARG A 224 -17.88 7.26 -13.25
N ASP A 225 -18.07 6.05 -12.73
CA ASP A 225 -19.34 5.59 -12.18
C ASP A 225 -19.53 5.93 -10.69
N HIS A 226 -18.49 6.46 -10.03
CA HIS A 226 -18.56 6.77 -8.61
C HIS A 226 -19.64 7.82 -8.33
N PRO A 227 -20.57 7.61 -7.36
CA PRO A 227 -21.70 8.52 -7.12
C PRO A 227 -21.29 9.97 -6.88
N ASP A 228 -20.15 10.18 -6.21
CA ASP A 228 -19.63 11.52 -5.94
C ASP A 228 -19.07 12.20 -7.19
N HIS A 229 -18.39 11.45 -8.07
CA HIS A 229 -17.95 11.98 -9.36
C HIS A 229 -19.16 12.32 -10.23
N VAL A 230 -20.13 11.40 -10.36
CA VAL A 230 -21.34 11.62 -11.16
C VAL A 230 -22.09 12.86 -10.66
N ARG A 231 -22.33 12.95 -9.34
CA ARG A 231 -23.00 14.09 -8.72
C ARG A 231 -22.25 15.39 -8.99
N PHE A 232 -20.95 15.45 -8.74
CA PHE A 232 -20.15 16.65 -9.01
C PHE A 232 -20.18 17.02 -10.49
N ALA A 233 -19.95 16.04 -11.37
CA ALA A 233 -19.86 16.24 -12.80
C ALA A 233 -21.17 16.75 -13.39
N ASP A 234 -22.31 16.18 -12.99
CA ASP A 234 -23.62 16.52 -13.56
C ASP A 234 -24.24 17.78 -12.97
N THR A 235 -23.95 18.11 -11.72
CA THR A 235 -24.59 19.26 -11.04
C THR A 235 -23.76 20.54 -11.12
N LEU A 236 -22.43 20.44 -11.09
CA LEU A 236 -21.54 21.60 -11.00
C LEU A 236 -20.67 21.77 -12.24
N PHE A 237 -20.07 20.70 -12.75
CA PHE A 237 -19.05 20.83 -13.80
C PHE A 237 -19.63 20.89 -15.22
N ARG A 238 -20.24 19.81 -15.72
CA ARG A 238 -20.73 19.69 -17.11
C ARG A 238 -21.72 20.79 -17.51
N PRO A 239 -22.65 21.26 -16.66
CA PRO A 239 -23.55 22.37 -17.01
C PRO A 239 -22.83 23.70 -17.24
N ASN A 240 -21.64 23.87 -16.67
CA ASN A 240 -20.87 25.11 -16.72
C ASN A 240 -19.63 25.01 -17.61
N ALA A 241 -19.20 23.79 -17.98
CA ALA A 241 -18.02 23.51 -18.80
C ALA A 241 -18.41 22.73 -20.08
N ALA A 242 -19.20 23.38 -20.94
CA ALA A 242 -19.72 22.77 -22.17
C ALA A 242 -18.60 22.47 -23.17
N GLU A 243 -17.67 23.42 -23.34
CA GLU A 243 -16.49 23.26 -24.20
C GLU A 243 -15.35 22.63 -23.40
N ARG A 244 -15.12 21.33 -23.61
CA ARG A 244 -14.08 20.59 -22.89
C ARG A 244 -13.51 19.44 -23.72
N ILE A 245 -12.27 19.08 -23.41
CA ILE A 245 -11.60 17.87 -23.86
C ILE A 245 -11.21 17.07 -22.61
N SER A 246 -11.40 15.76 -22.64
CA SER A 246 -11.04 14.85 -21.55
C SER A 246 -10.30 13.65 -22.13
N ILE A 247 -9.06 13.43 -21.68
CA ILE A 247 -8.15 12.40 -22.21
C ILE A 247 -7.34 11.80 -21.06
N ASP A 248 -7.14 10.48 -21.12
CA ASP A 248 -6.32 9.72 -20.18
C ASP A 248 -4.92 9.47 -20.78
N PHE A 249 -3.86 9.78 -20.03
CA PHE A 249 -2.47 9.54 -20.41
C PHE A 249 -1.80 8.61 -19.40
N GLN A 250 -1.16 7.54 -19.85
CA GLN A 250 -0.40 6.64 -18.98
C GLN A 250 1.10 7.00 -19.03
N ASP A 251 1.79 6.91 -17.90
CA ASP A 251 3.24 7.09 -17.86
C ASP A 251 3.97 5.97 -18.62
N ASN A 252 4.84 6.34 -19.56
CA ASN A 252 5.65 5.43 -20.37
C ASN A 252 6.91 4.94 -19.64
N ALA A 253 7.26 5.50 -18.48
CA ALA A 253 8.51 5.21 -17.78
C ALA A 253 8.59 3.80 -17.15
N VAL A 254 7.50 3.03 -17.14
CA VAL A 254 7.41 1.75 -16.42
C VAL A 254 7.98 0.55 -17.23
N GLY A 255 8.56 0.79 -18.42
CA GLY A 255 9.03 -0.25 -19.33
C GLY A 255 10.49 -0.71 -19.19
N HIS A 256 11.34 -0.04 -18.40
CA HIS A 256 12.74 -0.47 -18.25
C HIS A 256 12.93 -1.25 -16.95
N ALA A 257 12.62 -2.55 -17.02
CA ALA A 257 13.25 -3.52 -16.15
C ALA A 257 14.78 -3.33 -16.25
N VAL A 258 15.39 -2.78 -15.20
CA VAL A 258 16.83 -2.76 -15.05
C VAL A 258 17.30 -4.21 -15.19
N ALA A 259 17.99 -4.51 -16.29
CA ALA A 259 18.59 -5.82 -16.50
C ALA A 259 19.41 -6.19 -15.25
N PRO A 260 19.26 -7.40 -14.70
CA PRO A 260 20.04 -7.78 -13.53
C PRO A 260 21.53 -7.65 -13.88
N PRO A 261 22.37 -7.07 -12.98
CA PRO A 261 23.79 -6.97 -13.24
C PRO A 261 24.33 -8.38 -13.53
N GLY A 262 24.98 -8.51 -14.69
CA GLY A 262 25.47 -9.78 -15.22
C GLY A 262 26.26 -10.56 -14.16
N ARG A 263 26.07 -11.88 -14.16
CA ARG A 263 26.87 -12.80 -13.34
C ARG A 263 28.34 -12.43 -13.47
N LEU A 264 28.96 -12.00 -12.36
CA LEU A 264 30.41 -11.98 -12.24
C LEU A 264 30.91 -13.39 -12.56
N ALA A 265 31.69 -13.48 -13.64
CA ALA A 265 32.37 -14.69 -14.04
C ALA A 265 33.18 -15.22 -12.84
N LYS A 266 33.00 -16.50 -12.51
CA LYS A 266 33.94 -17.23 -11.66
C LYS A 266 35.28 -17.21 -12.40
N GLN A 267 36.25 -16.46 -11.90
CA GLN A 267 37.64 -16.67 -12.27
C GLN A 267 38.16 -17.90 -11.51
N ALA A 268 38.96 -18.66 -12.25
CA ALA A 268 39.53 -19.97 -11.95
C ALA A 268 40.50 -19.97 -10.77
#